data_AF-A0AAW2QBT4-F1
#
_entry.id   AF-A0AAW2QBT4-F1
#
_cell.length_a   1.000
_cell.length_b   1.000
_cell.length_c   1.000
_cell.angle_alpha   90.00
_cell.angle_beta   90.00
_cell.angle_gamma   90.00
#
_symmetry.space_group_name_H-M   'P 1'
#
loop_
_entity.id
_entity.type
_entity.pdbx_description
1 polymer ?
#
loop_
_entity_poly.entity_id
_entity_poly.type
_entity_poly.pdbx_seq_one_letter_code
_entity_poly.pdbx_strand_id
1 'polypeptide(L)'
;MVCWPFFAEQQTNCRYACGKWGVGVEIEGDVRRGKVEKMVRVMMEGEKGKEMRKKALEWKDKARVAAKPGGSSFTNLETLINATLLNNN
;
A
#
# COMPACT_ATOMS: atom_id res chain seq x y z
N MET A 1 -0.10 8.01 -0.57
CA MET A 1 -1.49 7.85 -1.02
C MET A 1 -2.33 8.96 -0.41
N VAL A 2 -3.22 9.56 -1.20
CA VAL A 2 -4.31 10.36 -0.65
C VAL A 2 -5.53 9.45 -0.72
N CYS A 3 -6.04 9.05 0.44
CA CYS A 3 -7.08 8.03 0.58
C CYS A 3 -8.44 8.71 0.65
N TRP A 4 -9.38 8.23 -0.17
CA TRP A 4 -10.79 8.60 -0.11
C TRP A 4 -11.64 7.33 -0.24
N PRO A 5 -11.85 6.60 0.88
CA PRO A 5 -12.52 5.31 0.84
C PRO A 5 -14.01 5.46 0.58
N PHE A 6 -14.56 4.63 -0.31
CA PHE A 6 -15.98 4.60 -0.64
C PHE A 6 -16.68 3.34 -0.12
N PHE A 7 -16.25 2.16 -0.57
CA PHE A 7 -16.94 0.90 -0.27
C PHE A 7 -16.00 -0.31 -0.19
N ALA A 8 -16.57 -1.46 0.17
CA ALA A 8 -15.88 -2.73 0.34
C ALA A 8 -14.75 -2.63 1.38
N GLU A 9 -13.53 -3.02 1.02
CA GLU A 9 -12.38 -3.05 1.92
C GLU A 9 -11.59 -1.74 1.92
N GLN A 10 -12.04 -0.71 1.19
CA GLN A 10 -11.32 0.56 1.06
C GLN A 10 -11.12 1.27 2.41
N GLN A 11 -12.08 1.20 3.32
CA GLN A 11 -11.98 1.73 4.69
C GLN A 11 -10.83 1.04 5.45
N THR A 12 -10.74 -0.28 5.35
CA THR A 12 -9.65 -1.07 5.96
C THR A 12 -8.31 -0.72 5.32
N ASN A 13 -8.25 -0.65 3.99
CA ASN A 13 -7.04 -0.26 3.26
C ASN A 13 -6.58 1.15 3.64
N CYS A 14 -7.50 2.12 3.77
CA CYS A 14 -7.20 3.47 4.24
C CYS A 14 -6.58 3.45 5.64
N ARG A 15 -7.19 2.70 6.57
CA ARG A 15 -6.70 2.57 7.94
C ARG A 15 -5.28 1.99 8.00
N TYR A 16 -4.98 0.99 7.16
CA TYR A 16 -3.63 0.42 7.07
C TYR A 16 -2.64 1.39 6.41
N ALA A 17 -3.00 1.99 5.28
CA ALA A 17 -2.14 2.94 4.57
C ALA A 17 -1.77 4.14 5.44
N CYS A 18 -2.75 4.70 6.16
CA CYS A 18 -2.55 5.88 7.02
C CYS A 18 -1.92 5.53 8.37
N GLY A 19 -2.41 4.49 9.05
CA GLY A 19 -2.05 4.21 10.44
C GLY A 19 -0.94 3.18 10.65
N LYS A 20 -0.81 2.19 9.76
CA LYS A 20 0.15 1.08 9.94
C LYS A 20 1.38 1.21 9.05
N TRP A 21 1.17 1.50 7.78
CA TRP A 21 2.25 1.60 6.82
C TRP A 21 2.84 3.02 6.77
N GLY A 22 2.05 4.02 7.17
CA GLY A 22 2.47 5.43 7.16
C GLY A 22 2.79 5.92 5.75
N VAL A 23 2.05 5.43 4.76
CA VAL A 23 2.19 5.78 3.33
C VAL A 23 0.97 6.55 2.80
N GLY A 24 -0.03 6.81 3.66
CA GLY A 24 -1.30 7.40 3.31
C GLY A 24 -1.72 8.56 4.22
N VAL A 25 -2.56 9.43 3.68
CA VAL A 25 -3.38 10.40 4.42
C VAL A 25 -4.82 10.33 3.93
N GLU A 26 -5.79 10.39 4.84
CA GLU A 26 -7.21 10.31 4.50
C GLU A 26 -7.81 11.70 4.25
N ILE A 27 -8.68 11.81 3.25
CA ILE A 27 -9.55 12.97 3.08
C ILE A 27 -10.74 12.81 4.01
N GLU A 28 -10.70 13.46 5.17
CA GLU A 28 -11.78 13.40 6.15
C GLU A 28 -13.00 14.24 5.72
N GLY A 29 -14.22 13.78 6.02
CA GLY A 29 -15.46 14.55 5.80
C GLY A 29 -15.76 14.88 4.33
N ASP A 30 -16.40 16.03 4.08
CA ASP A 30 -16.77 16.46 2.72
C ASP A 30 -15.55 16.73 1.83
N VAL A 31 -15.55 16.14 0.64
CA VAL A 31 -14.51 16.37 -0.37
C VAL A 31 -14.79 17.67 -1.11
N ARG A 32 -14.09 18.72 -0.69
CA ARG A 32 -14.13 20.05 -1.33
C ARG A 32 -12.83 20.33 -2.06
N ARG A 33 -12.92 20.95 -3.24
CA ARG A 33 -11.76 21.23 -4.13
C ARG A 33 -10.56 21.85 -3.41
N GLY A 34 -10.79 22.82 -2.53
CA GLY A 34 -9.71 23.52 -1.82
C GLY A 34 -9.03 22.67 -0.74
N LYS A 35 -9.76 21.71 -0.14
CA LYS A 35 -9.18 20.75 0.81
C LYS A 35 -8.28 19.77 0.06
N VAL A 36 -8.76 19.26 -1.08
CA VAL A 36 -8.00 18.36 -1.95
C VAL A 36 -6.72 19.04 -2.45
N GLU A 37 -6.82 20.26 -2.99
CA GLU A 37 -5.66 21.01 -3.48
C GLU A 37 -4.57 21.17 -2.40
N LYS A 38 -4.95 21.63 -1.21
CA LYS A 38 -4.01 21.79 -0.09
C LYS A 38 -3.34 20.48 0.29
N MET A 39 -4.10 19.39 0.37
CA MET A 39 -3.56 18.06 0.68
C MET A 39 -2.57 17.61 -0.41
N VAL A 40 -2.93 17.75 -1.68
CA VAL A 40 -2.04 17.38 -2.80
C VAL A 40 -0.75 18.20 -2.74
N ARG A 41 -0.81 19.52 -2.50
CA ARG A 41 0.38 20.36 -2.38
C ARG A 41 1.29 19.91 -1.25
N VAL A 42 0.75 19.65 -0.05
CA VAL A 42 1.52 19.11 1.08
C VAL A 42 2.16 17.76 0.76
N MET A 43 1.46 16.89 0.03
CA MET A 43 1.98 15.58 -0.38
C MET A 43 3.08 15.67 -1.45
N MET A 44 3.00 16.65 -2.35
CA MET A 44 3.91 16.80 -3.47
C MET A 44 5.16 17.62 -3.13
N GLU A 45 5.02 18.66 -2.31
CA GLU A 45 6.08 19.64 -2.04
C GLU A 45 6.57 19.59 -0.59
N GLY A 46 5.71 19.19 0.35
CA GLY A 46 6.00 19.24 1.79
C GLY A 46 6.80 18.06 2.34
N GLU A 47 7.44 18.28 3.49
CA GLU A 47 8.24 17.26 4.20
C GLU A 47 7.43 16.01 4.56
N LYS A 48 6.16 16.19 4.95
CA LYS A 48 5.23 15.08 5.22
C LYS A 48 5.12 14.13 4.00
N GLY A 49 5.05 14.70 2.80
CA GLY A 49 5.01 13.96 1.54
C GLY A 49 6.31 13.22 1.23
N LYS A 50 7.47 13.82 1.55
CA LYS A 50 8.79 13.19 1.40
C LYS A 50 8.96 12.01 2.36
N GLU A 51 8.56 12.15 3.62
CA GLU A 51 8.61 11.07 4.61
C GLU A 51 7.76 9.87 4.19
N MET A 52 6.52 10.12 3.74
CA MET A 52 5.65 9.06 3.20
C MET A 52 6.24 8.38 1.97
N ARG A 53 6.89 9.12 1.07
CA ARG A 53 7.58 8.53 -0.09
C ARG A 53 8.75 7.64 0.33
N LYS A 54 9.52 8.03 1.34
CA LYS A 54 10.58 7.19 1.91
C LYS A 54 10.00 5.88 2.46
N LYS A 55 8.95 5.94 3.28
CA LYS A 55 8.26 4.74 3.79
C LYS A 55 7.71 3.86 2.66
N ALA A 56 7.16 4.47 1.61
CA ALA A 56 6.66 3.73 0.44
C ALA A 56 7.79 3.00 -0.29
N LEU A 57 8.99 3.60 -0.41
CA LEU A 57 10.17 2.93 -0.98
C LEU A 57 10.63 1.76 -0.11
N GLU A 58 10.65 1.90 1.21
CA GLU A 58 10.98 0.80 2.14
C GLU A 58 9.99 -0.38 2.00
N TRP A 59 8.69 -0.09 1.88
CA TRP A 59 7.68 -1.11 1.63
C TRP A 59 7.81 -1.75 0.25
N LYS A 60 8.13 -0.96 -0.79
CA LYS A 60 8.41 -1.47 -2.13
C LYS A 60 9.56 -2.47 -2.11
N ASP A 61 10.65 -2.16 -1.42
CA ASP A 61 11.80 -3.06 -1.34
C ASP A 61 11.48 -4.36 -0.60
N LYS A 62 10.73 -4.29 0.52
CA LYS A 62 10.25 -5.49 1.23
C LYS A 62 9.38 -6.37 0.33
N ALA A 63 8.42 -5.77 -0.39
CA ALA A 63 7.56 -6.50 -1.32
C ALA A 63 8.36 -7.16 -2.45
N ARG A 64 9.34 -6.45 -3.03
CA ARG A 64 10.24 -7.00 -4.06
C ARG A 64 11.07 -8.17 -3.54
N VAL A 65 11.62 -8.06 -2.32
CA VAL A 65 12.40 -9.15 -1.71
C VAL A 65 11.54 -10.37 -1.42
N ALA A 66 10.27 -10.19 -1.02
CA ALA A 66 9.34 -11.31 -0.82
C ALA A 66 8.93 -12.00 -2.13
N ALA A 67 8.82 -11.26 -3.24
CA ALA A 67 8.30 -11.77 -4.51
C ALA A 67 9.36 -12.27 -5.51
N LYS A 68 10.64 -11.88 -5.36
CA LYS A 68 11.73 -12.36 -6.25
C LYS A 68 11.98 -13.87 -6.07
N PRO A 69 12.68 -14.54 -7.00
CA PRO A 69 13.09 -15.95 -6.82
C PRO A 69 13.80 -16.18 -5.47
N GLY A 70 13.38 -17.24 -4.77
CA GLY A 70 13.82 -17.56 -3.41
C GLY A 70 13.25 -16.66 -2.30
N GLY A 71 12.35 -15.72 -2.63
CA GLY A 71 11.61 -14.91 -1.67
C GLY A 71 10.42 -15.66 -1.06
N SER A 72 9.93 -15.21 0.10
CA SER A 72 8.88 -15.92 0.84
C SER A 72 7.58 -16.09 0.05
N SER A 73 7.08 -15.05 -0.60
CA SER A 73 5.86 -15.13 -1.41
C SER A 73 6.06 -15.99 -2.66
N PHE A 74 7.26 -15.95 -3.26
CA PHE A 74 7.62 -16.81 -4.39
C PHE A 74 7.59 -18.29 -3.97
N THR A 75 8.25 -18.65 -2.87
CA THR A 75 8.26 -20.02 -2.34
C THR A 75 6.87 -20.49 -1.91
N ASN A 76 6.06 -19.61 -1.33
CA ASN A 76 4.67 -19.95 -0.99
C ASN A 76 3.85 -20.29 -2.25
N LEU A 77 4.06 -19.56 -3.35
CA LEU A 77 3.41 -19.84 -4.62
C LEU A 77 3.88 -21.18 -5.21
N GLU A 78 5.18 -21.45 -5.23
CA GLU A 78 5.72 -22.75 -5.68
C GLU A 78 5.15 -23.90 -4.86
N THR A 79 5.08 -23.73 -3.53
CA THR A 79 4.50 -24.71 -2.62
C THR A 79 3.04 -24.99 -2.95
N LEU A 80 2.25 -23.93 -3.19
CA LEU A 80 0.85 -24.06 -3.57
C LEU A 80 0.68 -24.81 -4.89
N ILE A 81 1.48 -24.47 -5.91
CA ILE A 81 1.44 -25.14 -7.22
C ILE A 81 1.77 -26.62 -7.08
N ASN A 82 2.86 -26.94 -6.37
CA ASN A 82 3.27 -28.32 -6.16
C ASN A 82 2.20 -29.13 -5.42
N ALA A 83 1.62 -28.55 -4.37
CA ALA A 83 0.63 -29.22 -3.54
C ALA A 83 -0.73 -29.42 -4.22
N THR A 84 -1.10 -28.61 -5.22
CA THR A 84 -2.45 -28.61 -5.80
C THR A 84 -2.51 -28.97 -7.28
N LEU A 85 -1.54 -28.53 -8.08
CA LEU A 85 -1.57 -28.69 -9.54
C LEU A 85 -0.66 -29.81 -10.04
N LEU A 86 0.39 -30.15 -9.31
CA LEU A 86 1.40 -31.13 -9.73
C LEU A 86 1.36 -32.45 -8.93
N ASN A 87 0.80 -32.46 -7.72
CA ASN A 87 0.57 -33.66 -6.92
C ASN A 87 -0.71 -34.42 -7.32
N ASN A 88 -0.81 -34.86 -8.58
CA ASN A 88 -1.87 -35.75 -9.08
C ASN A 88 -1.38 -37.22 -9.20
N ASN A 89 -0.74 -37.74 -8.15
CA ASN A 89 -0.47 -39.17 -7.98
C ASN A 89 -0.98 -39.66 -6.62
#